data_AF-X1BQY3-F1
#
_entry.id   AF-X1BQY3-F1
#
_cell.length_a   1.000
_cell.length_b   1.000
_cell.length_c   1.000
_cell.angle_alpha   90.00
_cell.angle_beta   90.00
_cell.angle_gamma   90.00
#
_symmetry.space_group_name_H-M   'P 1'
#
loop_
_entity.id
_entity.type
_entity.pdbx_description
1 polymer ?
#
loop_
_entity_poly.entity_id
_entity_poly.type
_entity_poly.pdbx_seq_one_letter_code
_entity_poly.pdbx_strand_id
1 'polypeptide(L)'
;MSIMTVSGIVDESDLGVIAPHEHVFIDIRNQFSEFSEATKRALSEQEVSINNLDILSRNPYALKDNLVLNDIKTAEEELLYFKIA
;
A
#
# COMPACT_ATOMS: atom_id res chain seq x y z
N MET A 1 25.39 12.61 -9.63
CA MET A 1 24.73 11.67 -10.58
C MET A 1 23.35 12.23 -10.86
N SER A 2 22.87 12.18 -12.10
CA SER A 2 21.51 12.67 -12.41
C SER A 2 20.46 11.58 -12.12
N ILE A 3 19.39 11.94 -11.42
CA ILE A 3 18.26 11.06 -11.12
C ILE A 3 17.00 11.57 -11.84
N MET A 4 16.27 10.67 -12.49
CA MET A 4 14.99 11.00 -13.13
C MET A 4 13.84 10.84 -12.13
N THR A 5 13.06 11.90 -11.92
CA THR A 5 11.81 11.91 -11.15
C THR A 5 10.61 12.07 -12.09
N VAL A 6 9.39 11.94 -11.57
CA VAL A 6 8.16 12.22 -12.34
C VAL A 6 8.04 13.67 -12.81
N SER A 7 8.78 14.61 -12.18
CA SER A 7 8.80 16.04 -12.55
C SER A 7 10.05 16.43 -13.35
N GLY A 8 10.94 15.49 -13.67
CA GLY A 8 12.17 15.73 -14.43
C GLY A 8 13.44 15.32 -13.69
N ILE A 9 14.59 15.74 -14.24
CA ILE A 9 15.92 15.37 -13.75
C ILE A 9 16.30 16.25 -12.55
N VAL A 10 16.87 15.62 -11.52
CA VAL A 10 17.48 16.28 -10.34
C VAL A 10 18.91 15.78 -10.13
N ASP A 11 19.74 16.53 -9.41
CA ASP A 11 21.07 16.07 -8.99
C ASP A 11 20.98 15.19 -7.73
N GLU A 12 21.89 14.22 -7.60
CA GLU A 12 21.95 13.35 -6.42
C GLU A 12 22.11 14.12 -5.10
N SER A 13 22.77 15.28 -5.14
CA SER A 13 22.97 16.12 -3.95
C SER A 13 21.68 16.79 -3.46
N ASP A 14 20.64 16.85 -4.31
CA ASP A 14 19.34 17.44 -3.96
C ASP A 14 18.36 16.43 -3.33
N LEU A 15 18.66 15.13 -3.31
CA LEU A 15 17.70 14.08 -2.92
C LEU A 15 17.37 14.07 -1.42
N GLY A 16 18.32 14.43 -0.56
CA GLY A 16 18.15 14.31 0.89
C GLY A 16 17.93 12.86 1.36
N VAL A 17 16.98 12.67 2.28
CA VAL A 17 16.59 11.34 2.79
C VAL A 17 15.62 10.68 1.81
N ILE A 18 15.89 9.44 1.43
CA ILE A 18 15.12 8.70 0.42
C ILE A 18 14.62 7.34 0.93
N ALA A 19 13.45 6.93 0.47
CA ALA A 19 12.93 5.56 0.56
C ALA A 19 12.99 4.94 -0.85
N PRO A 20 13.99 4.10 -1.17
CA PRO A 20 14.27 3.69 -2.54
C PRO A 20 13.27 2.67 -3.13
N HIS A 21 12.41 2.08 -2.30
CA HIS A 21 11.41 1.10 -2.73
C HIS A 21 10.15 1.27 -1.89
N GLU A 22 9.12 1.89 -2.46
CA GLU A 22 7.81 2.03 -1.85
C GLU A 22 6.71 1.96 -2.92
N HIS A 23 5.47 1.73 -2.49
CA HIS A 23 4.29 1.75 -3.34
C HIS A 23 3.32 2.85 -2.89
N VAL A 24 3.29 3.99 -3.60
CA VAL A 24 2.30 5.06 -3.33
C VAL A 24 0.90 4.65 -3.83
N PHE A 25 0.86 4.03 -5.01
CA PHE A 25 -0.36 3.45 -5.58
C PHE A 25 -0.05 2.04 -6.08
N ILE A 26 -0.94 1.10 -5.79
CA ILE A 26 -0.78 -0.29 -6.23
C ILE A 26 -2.13 -1.00 -6.31
N ASP A 27 -2.24 -1.93 -7.25
CA ASP A 27 -3.30 -2.94 -7.29
C ASP A 27 -2.66 -4.32 -7.42
N ILE A 28 -2.70 -5.08 -6.32
CA ILE A 28 -2.18 -6.45 -6.24
C ILE A 28 -3.29 -7.46 -5.96
N ARG A 29 -4.53 -7.17 -6.41
CA ARG A 29 -5.64 -8.14 -6.28
C ARG A 29 -5.39 -9.45 -7.01
N ASN A 30 -4.45 -9.48 -7.95
CA ASN A 30 -3.96 -10.72 -8.57
C ASN A 30 -3.22 -11.65 -7.60
N GLN A 31 -2.79 -11.16 -6.43
CA GLN A 31 -2.15 -11.93 -5.37
C GLN A 31 -3.14 -12.43 -4.30
N PHE A 32 -4.45 -12.17 -4.49
CA PHE A 32 -5.49 -12.57 -3.55
C PHE A 32 -5.41 -14.07 -3.18
N SER A 33 -5.51 -14.35 -1.88
CA SER A 33 -5.46 -15.71 -1.33
C SER A 33 -6.76 -16.02 -0.60
N GLU A 34 -7.57 -16.90 -1.20
CA GLU A 34 -8.89 -17.28 -0.69
C GLU A 34 -8.80 -18.12 0.59
N PHE A 35 -9.79 -17.97 1.48
CA PHE A 35 -9.97 -18.89 2.60
C PHE A 35 -10.29 -20.31 2.12
N SER A 36 -9.70 -21.31 2.77
CA SER A 36 -10.00 -22.72 2.52
C SER A 36 -11.44 -23.11 2.90
N GLU A 37 -12.02 -22.45 3.90
CA GLU A 37 -13.37 -22.70 4.38
C GLU A 37 -14.39 -21.86 3.57
N ALA A 38 -15.32 -22.52 2.88
CA ALA A 38 -16.29 -21.87 2.01
C ALA A 38 -17.19 -20.84 2.74
N THR A 39 -17.52 -21.08 4.01
CA THR A 39 -18.32 -20.16 4.85
C THR A 39 -17.62 -18.82 5.09
N LYS A 40 -16.29 -18.78 4.97
CA LYS A 40 -15.47 -17.58 5.20
C LYS A 40 -15.18 -16.78 3.94
N ARG A 41 -15.58 -17.26 2.75
CA ARG A 41 -15.34 -16.55 1.48
C ARG A 41 -15.95 -15.15 1.46
N ALA A 42 -17.12 -14.97 2.08
CA ALA A 42 -17.77 -13.67 2.19
C ALA A 42 -16.96 -12.65 2.99
N LEU A 43 -16.02 -13.08 3.84
CA LEU A 43 -15.13 -12.18 4.57
C LEU A 43 -14.20 -11.41 3.62
N SER A 44 -13.79 -12.02 2.51
CA SER A 44 -12.83 -11.42 1.57
C SER A 44 -13.31 -10.17 0.86
N GLU A 45 -14.63 -9.92 0.85
CA GLU A 45 -15.26 -8.73 0.26
C GLU A 45 -15.49 -7.61 1.29
N GLN A 46 -15.11 -7.80 2.56
CA GLN A 46 -15.22 -6.76 3.58
C GLN A 46 -14.15 -5.70 3.41
N GLU A 47 -14.51 -4.45 3.71
CA GLU A 47 -13.56 -3.33 3.84
C GLU A 47 -12.61 -3.56 5.03
N VAL A 48 -11.40 -3.04 4.93
CA VAL A 48 -10.44 -3.06 6.04
C VAL A 48 -10.98 -2.23 7.20
N SER A 49 -10.98 -2.82 8.39
CA SER A 49 -11.41 -2.13 9.61
C SER A 49 -10.70 -2.72 10.83
N ILE A 50 -10.82 -2.04 11.96
CA ILE A 50 -10.26 -2.54 13.22
C ILE A 50 -10.76 -3.95 13.59
N ASN A 51 -11.96 -4.33 13.11
CA ASN A 51 -12.60 -5.61 13.43
C ASN A 51 -12.03 -6.81 12.66
N ASN A 52 -11.22 -6.59 11.62
CA ASN A 52 -10.65 -7.66 10.80
C ASN A 52 -9.11 -7.64 10.73
N LEU A 53 -8.46 -6.85 11.60
CA LEU A 53 -6.99 -6.82 11.67
C LEU A 53 -6.39 -8.17 12.09
N ASP A 54 -7.10 -8.99 12.87
CA ASP A 54 -6.61 -10.32 13.24
C ASP A 54 -6.52 -11.26 12.02
N ILE A 55 -7.42 -11.09 11.05
CA ILE A 55 -7.39 -11.80 9.76
C ILE A 55 -6.16 -11.35 8.97
N LEU A 56 -6.01 -10.03 8.76
CA LEU A 56 -4.93 -9.45 7.97
C LEU A 56 -3.55 -9.72 8.55
N SER A 57 -3.43 -9.78 9.88
CA SER A 57 -2.17 -10.12 10.55
C SER A 57 -1.66 -11.53 10.22
N ARG A 58 -2.56 -12.45 9.83
CA ARG A 58 -2.22 -13.85 9.47
C ARG A 58 -2.16 -14.06 7.97
N ASN A 59 -3.03 -13.38 7.23
CA ASN A 59 -3.07 -13.41 5.77
C ASN A 59 -3.40 -12.01 5.23
N PRO A 60 -2.38 -11.20 4.89
CA PRO A 60 -2.59 -9.86 4.35
C PRO A 60 -3.25 -9.87 2.97
N TYR A 61 -3.32 -11.03 2.31
CA TYR A 61 -3.98 -11.24 1.02
C TYR A 61 -5.42 -11.74 1.14
N ALA A 62 -5.99 -11.78 2.34
CA ALA A 62 -7.33 -12.33 2.61
C ALA A 62 -8.49 -11.39 2.27
N LEU A 63 -8.28 -10.07 2.31
CA LEU A 63 -9.29 -9.05 2.02
C LEU A 63 -8.90 -8.33 0.74
N LYS A 64 -9.81 -8.25 -0.24
CA LYS A 64 -9.52 -7.60 -1.52
C LYS A 64 -9.30 -6.09 -1.38
N ASP A 65 -9.97 -5.48 -0.40
CA ASP A 65 -9.82 -4.07 -0.06
C ASP A 65 -8.38 -3.72 0.37
N ASN A 66 -7.73 -4.61 1.15
CA ASN A 66 -6.34 -4.44 1.60
C ASN A 66 -5.29 -4.55 0.47
N LEU A 67 -5.70 -4.99 -0.73
CA LEU A 67 -4.81 -5.24 -1.87
C LEU A 67 -4.76 -4.09 -2.87
N VAL A 68 -5.39 -2.96 -2.54
CA VAL A 68 -5.42 -1.77 -3.38
C VAL A 68 -5.05 -0.55 -2.56
N LEU A 69 -4.01 0.17 -2.99
CA LEU A 69 -3.70 1.51 -2.51
C LEU A 69 -4.05 2.48 -3.64
N ASN A 70 -5.18 3.19 -3.52
CA ASN A 70 -5.67 4.10 -4.57
C ASN A 70 -6.29 5.40 -4.04
N ASP A 71 -6.33 5.62 -2.72
CA ASP A 71 -6.82 6.87 -2.15
C ASP A 71 -5.73 7.93 -2.15
N ILE A 72 -5.92 8.98 -2.94
CA ILE A 72 -4.93 10.07 -3.12
C ILE A 72 -4.72 10.86 -1.82
N LYS A 73 -5.78 11.07 -1.03
CA LYS A 73 -5.67 11.89 0.20
C LYS A 73 -4.88 11.15 1.26
N THR A 74 -5.18 9.87 1.47
CA THR A 74 -4.43 9.00 2.38
C THR A 74 -2.96 8.95 1.96
N ALA A 75 -2.68 8.72 0.67
CA ALA A 75 -1.31 8.69 0.16
C ALA A 75 -0.54 10.01 0.39
N GLU A 76 -1.20 11.16 0.17
CA GLU A 76 -0.61 12.48 0.44
C GLU A 76 -0.31 12.66 1.93
N GLU A 77 -1.26 12.35 2.81
CA GLU A 77 -1.09 12.46 4.27
C GLU A 77 0.06 11.56 4.77
N GLU A 78 0.14 10.32 4.29
CA GLU A 78 1.23 9.38 4.64
C GLU A 78 2.60 9.85 4.14
N LEU A 79 2.69 10.38 2.93
CA LEU A 79 3.93 10.95 2.41
C LEU A 79 4.36 12.21 3.16
N LEU A 80 3.42 13.02 3.66
CA LEU A 80 3.73 14.17 4.51
C LEU A 80 4.35 13.73 5.85
N TYR A 81 3.96 12.58 6.41
CA TYR A 81 4.64 12.02 7.58
C TYR A 81 6.10 11.65 7.30
N PHE A 82 6.40 11.07 6.14
CA PHE A 82 7.78 10.80 5.73
C PHE A 82 8.59 12.09 5.55
N LYS A 83 7.97 13.13 4.98
CA LYS A 83 8.62 14.43 4.75
C LYS A 83 9.05 15.15 6.04
N ILE A 84 8.32 14.95 7.14
CA ILE A 84 8.60 15.59 8.44
C ILE A 84 9.51 14.77 9.36
N ALA A 85 9.74 13.50 9.05
CA ALA A 85 10.60 12.58 9.81
C ALA A 85 12.08 12.87 9.56
#